data_AF-A0A926KHU7-F1
#
_entry.id   AF-A0A926KHU7-F1
#
_cell.length_a   1.000
_cell.length_b   1.000
_cell.length_c   1.000
_cell.angle_alpha   90.00
_cell.angle_beta   90.00
_cell.angle_gamma   90.00
#
_symmetry.space_group_name_H-M   'P 1'
#
loop_
_entity.id
_entity.type
_entity.pdbx_description
1 polymer ?
#
loop_
_entity_poly.entity_id
_entity_poly.type
_entity_poly.pdbx_seq_one_letter_code
_entity_poly.pdbx_strand_id
1 'polypeptide(L)'
;MNEDLRDQAYAIVRLVPPGRVVSYGDIADMLQLNPRSVGRFMSISQPEHELPWWRVTNSYGDPPAHLRDAVFARWADEGISLKTNGIGCRIKHYRVDLAQLADEAEALLGPLPGVSA
;
A
#
# COMPACT_ATOMS: atom_id res chain seq x y z
N MET A 1 -17.44 11.66 -5.09
CA MET A 1 -16.11 11.97 -5.64
C MET A 1 -14.97 11.42 -4.77
N ASN A 2 -14.95 11.61 -3.43
CA ASN A 2 -13.92 10.99 -2.57
C ASN A 2 -14.12 9.49 -2.30
N GLU A 3 -15.36 9.00 -2.31
CA GLU A 3 -15.63 7.56 -2.10
C GLU A 3 -15.08 6.72 -3.26
N ASP A 4 -15.22 7.21 -4.49
CA ASP A 4 -14.66 6.56 -5.68
C ASP A 4 -13.13 6.40 -5.58
N LEU A 5 -12.42 7.47 -5.23
CA LEU A 5 -10.95 7.45 -5.05
C LEU A 5 -10.50 6.58 -3.86
N ARG A 6 -11.30 6.50 -2.79
CA ARG A 6 -11.05 5.59 -1.67
C ARG A 6 -11.16 4.14 -2.14
N ASP A 7 -12.22 3.83 -2.86
CA ASP A 7 -12.50 2.46 -3.31
C ASP A 7 -11.49 2.02 -4.38
N GLN A 8 -11.03 2.94 -5.23
CA GLN A 8 -9.88 2.74 -6.13
C GLN A 8 -8.58 2.48 -5.34
N ALA A 9 -8.30 3.25 -4.30
CA ALA A 9 -7.12 3.00 -3.44
C ALA A 9 -7.20 1.62 -2.77
N TYR A 10 -8.38 1.20 -2.33
CA TYR A 10 -8.60 -0.12 -1.76
C TYR A 10 -8.36 -1.23 -2.78
N ALA A 11 -8.82 -1.06 -4.02
CA ALA A 11 -8.55 -1.98 -5.11
C ALA A 11 -7.05 -2.10 -5.41
N ILE A 12 -6.32 -0.98 -5.50
CA ILE A 12 -4.86 -0.97 -5.69
C ILE A 12 -4.15 -1.70 -4.53
N VAL A 13 -4.55 -1.45 -3.28
CA VAL A 13 -3.96 -2.13 -2.12
C VAL A 13 -4.17 -3.65 -2.18
N ARG A 14 -5.32 -4.11 -2.66
CA ARG A 14 -5.60 -5.55 -2.84
C ARG A 14 -4.72 -6.22 -3.90
N LEU A 15 -4.25 -5.47 -4.90
CA LEU A 15 -3.36 -5.97 -5.95
C LEU A 15 -1.91 -6.16 -5.46
N VAL A 16 -1.51 -5.51 -4.36
CA VAL A 16 -0.14 -5.67 -3.83
C VAL A 16 0.07 -7.12 -3.40
N PRO A 17 0.99 -7.88 -4.02
CA PRO A 17 1.12 -9.32 -3.76
C PRO A 17 1.74 -9.62 -2.40
N PRO A 18 1.54 -10.83 -1.84
CA PRO A 18 2.22 -11.28 -0.64
C PRO A 18 3.75 -11.13 -0.75
N GLY A 19 4.39 -10.68 0.32
CA GLY A 19 5.84 -10.48 0.35
C GLY A 19 6.30 -9.17 -0.30
N ARG A 20 5.36 -8.34 -0.78
CA ARG A 20 5.63 -7.01 -1.32
C ARG A 20 4.94 -5.92 -0.52
N VAL A 21 5.48 -4.72 -0.63
CA VAL A 21 4.96 -3.51 0.00
C VAL A 21 4.85 -2.37 -1.01
N VAL A 22 4.03 -1.40 -0.66
CA VAL A 22 3.96 -0.08 -1.30
C VAL A 22 4.05 1.00 -0.23
N SER A 23 4.44 2.20 -0.65
CA SER A 23 4.33 3.38 0.19
C SER A 23 2.97 4.07 0.01
N TYR A 24 2.52 4.82 1.02
CA TYR A 24 1.37 5.72 0.87
C TYR A 24 1.55 6.71 -0.30
N GLY A 25 2.79 7.08 -0.61
CA GLY A 25 3.12 7.93 -1.76
C GLY A 25 2.93 7.20 -3.08
N ASP A 26 3.34 5.94 -3.16
CA ASP A 26 3.24 5.16 -4.40
C ASP A 26 1.78 5.05 -4.87
N ILE A 27 0.84 4.78 -3.94
CA ILE A 27 -0.60 4.75 -4.24
C ILE A 27 -1.14 6.15 -4.54
N ALA A 28 -0.67 7.16 -3.80
CA ALA A 28 -1.13 8.53 -3.99
C ALA A 28 -0.73 9.06 -5.37
N ASP A 29 0.46 8.72 -5.84
CA ASP A 29 0.96 9.10 -7.17
C ASP A 29 0.07 8.50 -8.26
N MET A 30 -0.29 7.22 -8.18
CA MET A 30 -1.21 6.57 -9.14
C MET A 30 -2.59 7.25 -9.22
N LEU A 31 -3.09 7.74 -8.08
CA LEU A 31 -4.43 8.35 -7.98
C LEU A 31 -4.42 9.88 -8.00
N GLN A 32 -3.26 10.51 -8.23
CA GLN A 32 -3.09 11.97 -8.18
C GLN A 32 -3.59 12.59 -6.86
N LEU A 33 -3.36 11.88 -5.74
CA LEU A 33 -3.73 12.26 -4.39
C LEU A 33 -2.52 12.75 -3.58
N ASN A 34 -2.79 13.23 -2.37
CA ASN A 34 -1.73 13.38 -1.38
C ASN A 34 -1.56 12.07 -0.56
N PRO A 35 -0.35 11.72 -0.10
CA PRO A 35 -0.12 10.49 0.69
C PRO A 35 -0.93 10.43 1.99
N ARG A 36 -1.30 11.59 2.57
CA ARG A 36 -2.11 11.64 3.80
C ARG A 36 -3.56 11.23 3.55
N SER A 37 -4.10 11.45 2.35
CA SER A 37 -5.43 10.97 1.96
C SER A 37 -5.45 9.44 1.95
N VAL A 38 -4.44 8.79 1.37
CA VAL A 38 -4.31 7.33 1.39
C VAL A 38 -4.19 6.81 2.83
N GLY A 39 -3.37 7.47 3.66
CA GLY A 39 -3.28 7.14 5.09
C GLY A 39 -4.63 7.26 5.82
N ARG A 40 -5.40 8.30 5.53
CA ARG A 40 -6.76 8.48 6.07
C ARG A 40 -7.69 7.36 5.59
N PHE A 41 -7.65 6.99 4.31
CA PHE A 41 -8.45 5.90 3.75
C PHE A 41 -8.15 4.57 4.43
N MET A 42 -6.87 4.25 4.67
CA MET A 42 -6.49 3.05 5.43
C MET A 42 -7.00 3.11 6.86
N SER A 43 -6.89 4.27 7.52
CA SER A 43 -7.32 4.44 8.92
C SER A 43 -8.83 4.33 9.14
N ILE A 44 -9.65 4.61 8.12
CA ILE A 44 -11.12 4.48 8.21
C ILE A 44 -11.64 3.19 7.58
N SER A 45 -10.75 2.31 7.10
CA SER A 45 -11.16 1.03 6.55
C SER A 45 -11.80 0.15 7.63
N GLN A 46 -12.82 -0.59 7.22
CA GLN A 46 -13.56 -1.53 8.07
C GLN A 46 -13.18 -2.98 7.73
N PRO A 47 -13.31 -3.95 8.65
CA PRO A 47 -12.94 -5.34 8.43
C PRO A 47 -13.51 -5.99 7.16
N GLU A 48 -14.71 -5.59 6.76
CA GLU A 48 -15.43 -6.04 5.56
C GLU A 48 -14.71 -5.68 4.25
N HIS A 49 -13.78 -4.72 4.29
CA HIS A 49 -12.95 -4.37 3.14
C HIS A 49 -11.76 -5.32 2.95
N GLU A 50 -11.48 -6.25 3.88
CA GLU A 50 -10.47 -7.31 3.72
C GLU A 50 -9.14 -6.83 3.10
N LEU A 51 -8.64 -5.68 3.53
CA LEU A 51 -7.46 -5.06 2.93
C LEU A 51 -6.18 -5.67 3.51
N PRO A 52 -5.16 -5.96 2.66
CA PRO A 52 -3.82 -6.28 3.13
C PRO A 52 -3.07 -5.01 3.60
N TRP A 53 -3.65 -4.29 4.56
CA TRP A 53 -3.17 -2.98 5.03
C TRP A 53 -1.73 -3.03 5.56
N TRP A 54 -1.25 -4.19 6.02
CA TRP A 54 0.12 -4.39 6.47
C TRP A 54 1.16 -4.28 5.34
N ARG A 55 0.72 -4.28 4.07
CA ARG A 55 1.58 -4.07 2.89
C ARG A 55 1.75 -2.59 2.55
N VAL A 56 1.05 -1.67 3.24
CA VAL A 56 1.16 -0.22 3.02
C VAL A 56 2.00 0.41 4.13
N THR A 57 3.07 1.09 3.73
CA THR A 57 4.06 1.68 4.67
C THR A 57 4.36 3.13 4.33
N ASN A 58 5.18 3.80 5.14
CA ASN A 58 5.76 5.08 4.73
C ASN A 58 6.85 4.88 3.65
N SER A 59 7.42 5.98 3.14
CA SER A 59 8.49 5.93 2.12
C SER A 59 9.79 5.26 2.59
N TYR A 60 9.96 5.00 3.88
CA TYR A 60 11.12 4.31 4.47
C TYR A 60 10.87 2.81 4.72
N GLY A 61 9.67 2.31 4.41
CA GLY A 61 9.25 0.93 4.69
C GLY A 61 8.84 0.69 6.15
N ASP A 62 8.49 1.75 6.88
CA ASP A 62 8.06 1.66 8.28
C ASP A 62 6.54 1.72 8.38
N PRO A 63 5.90 0.74 9.07
CA PRO A 63 4.50 0.82 9.42
C PRO A 63 4.29 1.75 10.65
N PRO A 64 3.04 2.17 10.90
CA PRO A 64 2.70 2.94 12.10
C PRO A 64 3.12 2.21 13.38
N ALA A 65 3.70 2.95 14.34
CA ALA A 65 4.31 2.36 15.54
C ALA A 65 3.35 1.45 16.34
N HIS A 66 2.09 1.85 16.47
CA HIS A 66 1.07 1.11 17.20
C HIS A 66 0.54 -0.14 16.47
N LEU A 67 0.92 -0.35 15.20
CA LEU A 67 0.53 -1.52 14.41
C LEU A 67 1.69 -2.48 14.13
N ARG A 68 2.91 -2.14 14.56
CA ARG A 68 4.13 -2.89 14.23
C ARG A 68 4.02 -4.38 14.53
N ASP A 69 3.55 -4.75 15.72
CA ASP A 69 3.48 -6.16 16.11
C ASP A 69 2.56 -6.97 15.17
N ALA A 70 1.39 -6.43 14.84
CA ALA A 70 0.46 -7.06 13.90
C ALA A 70 1.03 -7.12 12.48
N VAL A 71 1.70 -6.06 12.02
CA VAL A 71 2.36 -6.02 10.71
C VAL A 71 3.50 -7.03 10.63
N PHE A 72 4.34 -7.09 11.67
CA PHE A 72 5.51 -7.95 11.71
C PHE A 72 5.13 -9.43 11.74
N ALA A 73 4.04 -9.79 12.42
CA ALA A 73 3.49 -11.14 12.35
C ALA A 73 3.13 -11.53 10.90
N ARG A 74 2.39 -10.67 10.20
CA ARG A 74 2.03 -10.90 8.77
C ARG A 74 3.25 -10.92 7.86
N TRP A 75 4.21 -10.03 8.10
CA TRP A 75 5.44 -9.97 7.33
C TRP A 75 6.31 -11.21 7.50
N ALA A 76 6.33 -11.81 8.70
CA ALA A 76 7.00 -13.09 8.91
C ALA A 76 6.37 -14.20 8.06
N ASP A 77 5.05 -14.26 8.00
CA ASP A 77 4.32 -15.23 7.15
C ASP A 77 4.57 -15.00 5.65
N GLU A 78 4.80 -13.74 5.26
CA GLU A 78 5.03 -13.33 3.87
C GLU A 78 6.51 -13.25 3.45
N GLY A 79 7.45 -13.58 4.35
CA GLY A 79 8.89 -13.56 4.05
C GLY A 79 9.52 -12.17 3.99
N ILE A 80 8.90 -11.15 4.58
CA ILE A 80 9.44 -9.78 4.66
C ILE A 80 10.32 -9.64 5.90
N SER A 81 11.61 -9.40 5.67
CA SER A 81 12.61 -9.24 6.74
C SER A 81 12.65 -7.81 7.29
N LEU A 82 12.85 -7.71 8.60
CA LEU A 82 12.99 -6.44 9.30
C LEU A 82 14.38 -5.81 9.10
N LYS A 83 14.42 -4.49 9.16
CA LYS A 83 15.65 -3.69 9.29
C LYS A 83 16.33 -4.02 10.61
N THR A 84 17.64 -3.79 10.67
CA THR A 84 18.46 -3.97 11.88
C THR A 84 17.96 -3.13 13.07
N ASN A 85 17.31 -1.99 12.81
CA ASN A 85 16.73 -1.15 13.87
C ASN A 85 15.34 -1.63 14.35
N GLY A 86 14.77 -2.68 13.74
CA GLY A 86 13.48 -3.26 14.12
C GLY A 86 12.25 -2.39 13.82
N ILE A 87 12.39 -1.31 13.05
CA ILE A 87 11.29 -0.34 12.86
C ILE A 87 10.36 -0.71 11.70
N GLY A 88 10.88 -1.44 10.70
CA GLY A 88 10.16 -1.77 9.48
C GLY A 88 11.02 -2.58 8.52
N CYS A 89 10.65 -2.64 7.25
CA CYS A 89 11.40 -3.36 6.23
C CYS A 89 12.28 -2.40 5.40
N ARG A 90 13.21 -2.96 4.61
CA ARG A 90 13.93 -2.18 3.59
C ARG A 90 13.03 -2.07 2.36
N ILE A 91 12.28 -0.98 2.22
CA ILE A 91 11.32 -0.80 1.13
C ILE A 91 11.93 -1.08 -0.25
N LYS A 92 13.18 -0.69 -0.51
CA LYS A 92 13.88 -0.96 -1.77
C LYS A 92 13.99 -2.44 -2.16
N HIS A 93 13.90 -3.37 -1.20
CA HIS A 93 13.96 -4.82 -1.46
C HIS A 93 12.58 -5.42 -1.68
N TYR A 94 11.57 -4.86 -1.01
CA TYR A 94 10.22 -5.43 -0.95
C TYR A 94 9.19 -4.62 -1.74
N ARG A 95 9.55 -3.43 -2.26
CA ARG A 95 8.64 -2.63 -3.07
C ARG A 95 8.19 -3.47 -4.26
N VAL A 96 6.89 -3.45 -4.52
CA VAL A 96 6.31 -4.04 -5.73
C VAL A 96 6.88 -3.33 -6.97
N ASP A 97 6.84 -4.00 -8.12
CA ASP A 97 7.05 -3.31 -9.39
C ASP A 97 5.89 -2.32 -9.60
N LEU A 98 6.18 -1.02 -9.55
CA LEU A 98 5.15 0.03 -9.61
C LEU A 98 4.54 0.16 -11.01
N ALA A 99 5.30 -0.16 -12.06
CA ALA A 99 4.78 -0.13 -13.43
C ALA A 99 3.78 -1.29 -13.62
N GLN A 100 4.18 -2.50 -13.21
CA GLN A 100 3.28 -3.65 -13.27
C GLN A 100 2.02 -3.44 -12.41
N LEU A 101 2.17 -2.90 -11.20
CA LEU A 101 1.02 -2.60 -10.34
C LEU A 101 0.09 -1.56 -10.98
N ALA A 102 0.65 -0.54 -11.65
CA ALA A 102 -0.14 0.47 -12.35
C ALA A 102 -0.91 -0.14 -13.53
N ASP A 103 -0.27 -0.97 -14.35
CA ASP A 103 -0.91 -1.67 -15.47
C ASP A 103 -2.07 -2.56 -14.99
N GLU A 104 -1.86 -3.33 -13.91
CA GLU A 104 -2.89 -4.19 -13.31
C GLU A 104 -4.05 -3.37 -12.73
N ALA A 105 -3.74 -2.23 -12.12
CA ALA A 105 -4.75 -1.33 -11.57
C ALA A 105 -5.57 -0.64 -12.68
N GLU A 106 -4.94 -0.18 -13.77
CA GLU A 106 -5.64 0.38 -14.93
C GLU A 106 -6.52 -0.65 -15.64
N ALA A 107 -6.06 -1.91 -15.74
CA ALA A 107 -6.86 -3.00 -16.28
C ALA A 107 -8.12 -3.28 -15.46
N LEU A 108 -8.08 -3.05 -14.13
CA LEU A 108 -9.20 -3.27 -13.23
C LEU A 108 -10.14 -2.07 -13.11
N LEU A 109 -9.58 -0.85 -13.03
CA LEU A 109 -10.29 0.37 -12.67
C LEU A 109 -10.54 1.31 -13.87
N GLY A 110 -9.88 1.04 -15.00
CA GLY A 110 -9.75 1.99 -16.10
C GLY A 110 -8.58 2.97 -15.88
N PRO A 111 -8.39 3.93 -16.81
CA PRO A 111 -7.29 4.90 -16.77
C PRO A 111 -7.15 5.59 -15.41
N LEU A 112 -5.96 5.51 -14.81
CA LEU A 112 -5.69 6.14 -13.53
C LEU A 112 -5.19 7.56 -13.73
N PRO A 113 -5.67 8.54 -12.93
CA PRO A 113 -5.41 9.96 -13.15
C PRO A 113 -3.92 10.34 -13.01
N GLY A 114 -3.11 9.54 -12.33
CA GLY A 114 -1.67 9.77 -12.16
C GLY A 114 -0.77 8.94 -13.08
N VAL A 115 -1.33 8.01 -13.86
CA VAL A 115 -0.57 7.10 -14.75
C VAL A 115 -0.81 7.47 -16.21
N SER A 116 -2.06 7.75 -16.57
CA SER A 116 -2.45 8.15 -17.92
C SER A 116 -2.03 9.60 -18.22
N ALA A 117 -1.03 9.75 -19.10
CA ALA A 117 -0.62 11.00 -19.74
C ALA A 117 -0.85 10.94 -21.25
#